data_AF-A0A2U2S2J5-F1
#
_entry.id   AF-A0A2U2S2J5-F1
#
_cell.length_a   1.000
_cell.length_b   1.000
_cell.length_c   1.000
_cell.angle_alpha   90.00
_cell.angle_beta   90.00
_cell.angle_gamma   90.00
#
_symmetry.space_group_name_H-M   'P 1'
#
loop_
_entity.id
_entity.type
_entity.pdbx_description
1 polymer ?
#
loop_
_entity_poly.entity_id
_entity_poly.type
_entity_poly.pdbx_seq_one_letter_code
_entity_poly.pdbx_strand_id
1 'polypeptide(L)'
;MFNSILVTDFRWNRLQEPARPSNKSADLMRLLSALDTGWKILSPVRALDCNDTHGGQVLEIDLYQPATGELRQLLMSRQASIEEFLSEEGLCVM
;
A
#
# COMPACT_ATOMS: atom_id res chain seq x y z
N MET A 1 -14.77 4.69 -44.17
CA MET A 1 -14.45 3.57 -43.26
C MET A 1 -12.96 3.64 -43.00
N PHE A 2 -12.55 4.13 -41.83
CA PHE A 2 -11.14 4.30 -41.46
C PHE A 2 -10.73 3.14 -40.56
N ASN A 3 -9.88 2.24 -41.07
CA ASN A 3 -9.15 1.27 -40.27
C ASN A 3 -7.74 1.82 -40.05
N SER A 4 -7.52 2.41 -38.89
CA SER A 4 -6.18 2.83 -38.45
C SER A 4 -5.79 1.96 -37.27
N ILE A 5 -5.13 0.84 -37.55
CA ILE A 5 -4.43 0.04 -36.54
C ILE A 5 -3.15 0.80 -36.24
N LEU A 6 -3.12 1.53 -35.12
CA LEU A 6 -1.92 2.13 -34.57
C LEU A 6 -1.01 1.01 -34.07
N VAL A 7 -0.11 0.52 -34.93
CA VAL A 7 1.07 -0.25 -34.51
C VAL A 7 2.08 0.76 -33.99
N THR A 8 2.10 0.97 -32.68
CA THR A 8 3.18 1.71 -32.02
C THR A 8 4.24 0.72 -31.57
N ASP A 9 5.34 0.64 -32.32
CA ASP A 9 6.60 0.04 -31.88
C ASP A 9 7.15 0.81 -30.66
N PHE A 10 6.72 0.41 -29.47
CA PHE A 10 7.23 0.93 -28.21
C PHE A 10 8.62 0.34 -27.95
N ARG A 11 9.66 0.99 -28.47
CA ARG A 11 11.04 0.74 -28.07
C ARG A 11 11.26 1.25 -26.64
N TRP A 12 11.34 0.32 -25.70
CA TRP A 12 11.66 0.58 -24.30
C TRP A 12 13.07 1.15 -24.15
N ASN A 13 13.21 2.46 -24.30
CA ASN A 13 14.45 3.16 -23.98
C ASN A 13 14.62 3.15 -22.46
N ARG A 14 15.74 2.56 -21.99
CA ARG A 14 16.17 2.43 -20.58
C ARG A 14 16.36 3.77 -19.82
N LEU A 15 15.84 4.87 -20.35
CA LEU A 15 15.71 6.17 -19.68
C LEU A 15 14.32 6.38 -19.04
N GLN A 16 13.39 5.43 -19.25
CA GLN A 16 12.15 5.30 -18.50
C GLN A 16 12.23 4.13 -17.50
N GLU A 17 13.33 4.03 -16.74
CA GLU A 17 13.16 3.36 -15.44
C GLU A 17 12.20 4.27 -14.66
N PRO A 18 10.99 3.81 -14.29
CA PRO A 18 10.15 4.59 -13.38
C PRO A 18 11.03 4.87 -12.18
N ALA A 19 11.30 6.15 -11.90
CA ALA A 19 12.07 6.59 -10.75
C ALA A 19 11.57 5.75 -9.58
N ARG A 20 12.39 4.80 -9.11
CA ARG A 20 11.94 3.70 -8.24
C ARG A 20 10.99 4.31 -7.22
N PRO A 21 9.67 4.09 -7.32
CA PRO A 21 8.76 4.79 -6.44
C PRO A 21 9.23 4.37 -5.06
N SER A 22 9.57 5.33 -4.21
CA SER A 22 9.75 5.00 -2.82
C SER A 22 8.36 4.53 -2.40
N ASN A 23 8.11 3.22 -2.45
CA ASN A 23 6.83 2.61 -2.04
C ASN A 23 6.44 3.07 -0.63
N LYS A 24 7.45 3.56 0.10
CA LYS A 24 7.39 4.26 1.36
C LYS A 24 6.25 5.27 1.50
N SER A 25 6.30 6.39 0.77
CA SER A 25 5.28 7.43 0.86
C SER A 25 3.91 6.98 0.31
N ALA A 26 3.90 6.04 -0.64
CA ALA A 26 2.67 5.54 -1.24
C ALA A 26 1.85 4.70 -0.26
N ASP A 27 2.50 3.94 0.63
CA ASP A 27 1.81 3.06 1.57
C ASP A 27 1.04 3.84 2.64
N LEU A 28 1.65 4.87 3.25
CA LEU A 28 0.96 5.74 4.21
C LEU A 28 -0.23 6.47 3.55
N MET A 29 -0.03 7.02 2.35
CA MET A 29 -1.10 7.71 1.62
C MET A 29 -2.28 6.78 1.28
N ARG A 30 -2.00 5.51 0.95
CA ARG A 30 -3.07 4.51 0.75
C ARG A 30 -3.85 4.23 2.03
N LEU A 31 -3.17 4.14 3.18
CA LEU A 31 -3.84 3.97 4.48
C LEU A 31 -4.75 5.16 4.75
N LEU A 32 -4.21 6.38 4.72
CA LEU A 32 -4.96 7.61 4.98
C LEU A 32 -6.17 7.76 4.05
N SER A 33 -6.02 7.45 2.76
CA SER A 33 -7.13 7.48 1.80
C SER A 33 -8.23 6.46 2.13
N ALA A 34 -7.89 5.29 2.64
CA ALA A 34 -8.89 4.33 3.11
C ALA A 34 -9.64 4.85 4.33
N LEU A 35 -8.94 5.49 5.28
CA LEU A 35 -9.58 6.06 6.48
C LEU A 35 -10.50 7.23 6.14
N ASP A 36 -10.08 8.10 5.22
CA ASP A 36 -10.88 9.24 4.75
C ASP A 36 -12.19 8.78 4.05
N THR A 37 -12.16 7.62 3.38
CA THR A 37 -13.35 7.01 2.78
C THR A 37 -14.23 6.25 3.77
N GLY A 38 -13.89 6.27 5.06
CA GLY A 38 -14.70 5.70 6.15
C GLY A 38 -14.36 4.26 6.52
N TRP A 39 -13.24 3.71 6.04
CA TRP A 39 -12.70 2.45 6.54
C TRP A 39 -12.14 2.63 7.94
N LYS A 40 -12.22 1.59 8.75
CA LYS A 40 -11.64 1.54 10.10
C LYS A 40 -10.56 0.48 10.16
N ILE A 41 -9.47 0.78 10.86
CA ILE A 41 -8.42 -0.19 11.13
C ILE A 41 -8.91 -1.15 12.22
N LEU A 42 -8.77 -2.44 11.96
CA LEU A 42 -8.96 -3.47 12.97
C LEU A 42 -7.64 -3.68 13.70
N SER A 43 -7.72 -3.67 15.02
CA SER A 43 -6.60 -3.98 15.91
C SER A 43 -6.67 -5.45 16.34
N PRO A 44 -5.53 -6.16 16.45
CA PRO A 44 -4.16 -5.70 16.26
C PRO A 44 -3.70 -5.70 14.79
N VAL A 45 -2.71 -4.85 14.46
CA VAL A 45 -1.98 -4.90 13.19
C VAL A 45 -0.88 -5.95 13.30
N ARG A 46 -0.71 -6.78 12.26
CA ARG A 46 0.27 -7.88 12.28
C ARG A 46 1.55 -7.48 11.57
N ALA A 47 2.70 -7.67 12.19
CA ALA A 47 4.00 -7.56 11.54
C ALA A 47 4.43 -8.95 11.02
N LEU A 48 4.53 -9.09 9.71
CA LEU A 48 4.97 -10.31 9.06
C LEU A 48 6.41 -10.15 8.56
N ASP A 49 7.23 -11.16 8.80
CA ASP A 49 8.57 -11.22 8.22
C ASP A 49 8.46 -11.49 6.72
N CYS A 50 9.06 -10.63 5.90
CA CYS A 50 9.16 -10.82 4.47
C CYS A 50 10.55 -11.36 4.13
N ASN A 51 10.60 -12.55 3.51
CA ASN A 51 11.82 -13.11 2.95
C ASN A 51 12.21 -12.41 1.63
N ASP A 52 12.20 -11.08 1.61
CA ASP A 52 12.80 -10.32 0.51
C ASP A 52 14.32 -10.27 0.68
N THR A 53 15.03 -9.88 -0.39
CA THR A 53 16.50 -9.83 -0.43
C THR A 53 17.11 -8.82 0.56
N HIS A 54 16.28 -8.06 1.30
CA HIS A 54 16.67 -7.02 2.23
C HIS A 54 16.23 -7.31 3.68
N GLY A 55 15.60 -8.47 3.94
CA GLY A 55 15.14 -8.85 5.28
C GLY A 55 14.09 -7.89 5.85
N GLY A 56 13.20 -7.38 5.01
CA GLY A 56 12.16 -6.43 5.42
C GLY A 56 11.02 -7.06 6.20
N GLN A 57 10.36 -6.27 7.05
CA GLN A 57 9.06 -6.62 7.64
C GLN A 57 7.95 -5.88 6.90
N VAL A 58 6.79 -6.53 6.79
CA VAL A 58 5.56 -5.92 6.25
C VAL A 58 4.50 -5.86 7.35
N LEU A 59 3.72 -4.80 7.35
CA LEU A 59 2.55 -4.64 8.19
C LEU A 59 1.33 -5.13 7.40
N GLU A 60 0.59 -6.04 8.02
CA GLU A 60 -0.69 -6.54 7.57
C GLU A 60 -1.78 -5.85 8.39
N ILE A 61 -2.48 -4.92 7.72
CA ILE A 61 -3.52 -4.08 8.31
C ILE A 61 -4.87 -4.54 7.76
N ASP A 62 -5.70 -5.07 8.64
CA ASP A 62 -7.07 -5.42 8.31
C ASP A 62 -7.96 -4.17 8.47
N LEU A 63 -8.71 -3.85 7.42
CA LEU A 63 -9.64 -2.72 7.36
C LEU A 63 -11.07 -3.24 7.28
N TYR A 64 -11.98 -2.53 7.96
CA TYR A 64 -13.42 -2.80 7.95
C TYR A 64 -14.20 -1.57 7.52
N GLN A 65 -15.14 -1.73 6.58
CA GLN A 65 -16.05 -0.67 6.16
C GLN A 65 -17.41 -0.84 6.85
N PRO A 66 -17.78 0.01 7.84
CA PRO A 66 -19.02 -0.16 8.60
C PRO A 66 -20.29 0.00 7.77
N ALA A 67 -20.23 0.79 6.68
CA ALA A 67 -21.38 1.06 5.83
C ALA A 67 -21.80 -0.17 4.98
N THR A 68 -20.85 -1.01 4.60
CA THR A 68 -21.07 -2.15 3.68
C THR A 68 -20.81 -3.51 4.34
N GLY A 69 -20.13 -3.54 5.49
CA GLY A 69 -19.67 -4.77 6.12
C GLY A 69 -18.45 -5.39 5.45
N GLU A 70 -17.80 -4.69 4.52
CA GLU A 70 -16.66 -5.22 3.78
C GLU A 70 -15.39 -5.27 4.64
N LEU A 71 -14.57 -6.29 4.38
CA LEU A 71 -13.24 -6.45 4.94
C LEU A 71 -12.19 -6.35 3.82
N ARG A 72 -11.13 -5.61 4.08
CA ARG A 72 -10.01 -5.45 3.15
C ARG A 72 -8.70 -5.55 3.90
N GLN A 73 -7.76 -6.31 3.36
CA GLN A 73 -6.42 -6.39 3.90
C GLN A 73 -5.48 -5.49 3.10
N LEU A 74 -4.66 -4.70 3.80
CA LEU A 74 -3.57 -3.94 3.23
C LEU A 74 -2.24 -4.51 3.71
N LEU A 75 -1.38 -4.84 2.75
CA LEU A 75 0.02 -5.19 3.00
C LEU A 75 0.87 -3.98 2.66
N MET A 76 1.67 -3.52 3.62
CA MET A 76 2.52 -2.35 3.45
C MET A 76 3.89 -2.57 4.09
N SER A 77 4.94 -1.97 3.53
CA SER A 77 6.27 -2.10 4.12
C SER A 77 6.30 -1.47 5.51
N ARG A 78 6.88 -2.15 6.51
CA ARG A 78 7.06 -1.60 7.86
C ARG A 78 7.94 -0.35 7.78
N GLN A 79 7.38 0.78 8.20
CA GLN A 79 8.01 2.09 8.10
C GLN A 79 7.71 2.89 9.35
N ALA A 80 8.70 3.67 9.81
CA ALA A 80 8.57 4.50 11.00
C ALA A 80 7.34 5.42 10.94
N SER A 81 7.05 6.03 9.79
CA SER A 81 5.88 6.92 9.63
C SER A 81 4.54 6.20 9.76
N ILE A 82 4.47 4.92 9.40
CA ILE A 82 3.24 4.12 9.55
C ILE A 82 3.12 3.67 11.01
N GLU A 83 4.23 3.27 11.64
CA GLU A 83 4.24 2.89 13.04
C GLU A 83 3.91 4.03 13.99
N GLU A 84 4.45 5.23 13.72
CA GLU A 84 4.14 6.45 14.46
C GLU A 84 2.64 6.76 14.36
N PHE A 85 2.09 6.74 13.14
CA PHE A 85 0.65 6.91 12.92
C PHE A 85 -0.19 5.87 13.68
N LEU A 86 0.16 4.58 13.59
CA LEU A 86 -0.56 3.52 14.30
C LEU A 86 -0.48 3.70 15.82
N SER A 87 0.67 4.13 16.34
CA SER A 87 0.85 4.41 17.77
C SER A 87 0.03 5.61 18.24
N GLU A 88 -0.05 6.68 17.44
CA GLU A 88 -0.88 7.85 17.74
C GLU A 88 -2.37 7.50 17.79
N GLU A 89 -2.82 6.62 16.90
CA GLU A 89 -4.19 6.08 16.87
C GLU A 89 -4.44 5.01 17.96
N GLY A 90 -3.45 4.69 18.79
CA GLY A 90 -3.56 3.68 19.85
C GLY A 90 -3.68 2.24 19.35
N LEU A 91 -3.23 1.97 18.11
CA LEU A 91 -3.26 0.66 17.48
C LEU A 91 -1.99 -0.13 17.82
N CYS A 92 -2.18 -1.34 18.34
CA CYS A 92 -1.08 -2.22 18.69
C CYS A 92 -0.58 -2.98 17.46
N VAL A 93 0.74 -2.98 17.24
CA VAL A 93 1.42 -3.82 16.26
C VAL A 93 1.97 -5.05 16.98
N MET A 94 1.62 -6.25 16.50
CA MET A 94 2.04 -7.55 17.05
C MET A 94 2.97 -8.30 16.10
#